data_AF-A0A9P4IDC2-F1
#
_entry.id   AF-A0A9P4IDC2-F1
#
_cell.length_a   1.000
_cell.length_b   1.000
_cell.length_c   1.000
_cell.angle_alpha   90.00
_cell.angle_beta   90.00
_cell.angle_gamma   90.00
#
_symmetry.space_group_name_H-M   'P 1'
#
loop_
_entity.id
_entity.type
_entity.pdbx_description
1 polymer ?
#
loop_
_entity_poly.entity_id
_entity_poly.type
_entity_poly.pdbx_seq_one_letter_code
_entity_poly.pdbx_strand_id
1 'polypeptide(L)'
;MVVHFADIAVATAFENPEQIKAWRRHFFNLQAVQYSLTRQQHESVWPYIETFWTRSNIKKDGNATVHWYRCRLFRPQLPTQGHGIRNRKIRKGYQCKMQMKVVEVQDPAGVVQAVIYERYGDCTSHNHSLADSDREKKNKALLGLVGPDDAESRRLSNLSTFTDASAAGDEPSQPDVPADVDPSDDAIDPAIAGPPVSTTTETANIATPSHPTSHPSRPPLYDTIFAPNLVPDEAGALRGGRPLIFLSGTIERGHTDWRQYLTRGVAHQPVTFLNPHRDDWDSSWTEDISFEPFREQVEWEMSMMDRADIVAVYFARTTEAPITLLELGLNARNAQNKVIVCCPDGYKKKGNVQIVCARFGIEFTESIQKLLGAVSNRVKELLRQNESVVGMGSMGGVVGAVGPVGEVGV
;
A
#
# COMPACT_ATOMS: atom_id res chain seq x y z
N MET A 1 -2.23 3.61 13.26
CA MET A 1 -3.50 4.03 12.63
C MET A 1 -4.45 2.83 12.69
N VAL A 2 -5.61 2.98 13.31
CA VAL A 2 -6.67 1.97 13.34
C VAL A 2 -7.49 2.15 12.06
N VAL A 3 -7.52 1.16 11.18
CA VAL A 3 -8.37 1.19 10.00
C VAL A 3 -9.68 0.48 10.36
N HIS A 4 -10.73 1.28 10.52
CA HIS A 4 -12.09 0.77 10.52
C HIS A 4 -12.48 0.54 9.06
N PHE A 5 -12.80 -0.70 8.68
CA PHE A 5 -13.44 -0.99 7.39
C PHE A 5 -14.91 -0.54 7.45
N ALA A 6 -15.14 0.77 7.60
CA ALA A 6 -16.44 1.36 7.35
C ALA A 6 -16.62 1.45 5.83
N ASP A 7 -17.67 0.80 5.33
CA ASP A 7 -18.17 0.88 3.95
C ASP A 7 -17.32 0.22 2.84
N ILE A 8 -16.68 -0.92 3.12
CA ILE A 8 -16.62 -1.95 2.07
C ILE A 8 -17.97 -2.64 2.10
N ALA A 9 -18.86 -2.27 1.17
CA ALA A 9 -20.07 -3.05 0.94
C ALA A 9 -19.63 -4.50 0.74
N VAL A 10 -20.04 -5.38 1.65
CA VAL A 10 -19.73 -6.82 1.61
C VAL A 10 -20.01 -7.37 0.20
N ALA A 11 -21.02 -6.83 -0.49
CA ALA A 11 -21.39 -7.13 -1.87
C ALA A 11 -20.36 -6.76 -2.96
N THR A 12 -19.65 -5.61 -2.87
CA THR A 12 -18.76 -5.15 -3.97
C THR A 12 -17.46 -5.94 -4.05
N ALA A 13 -17.12 -6.69 -3.02
CA ALA A 13 -15.94 -7.55 -3.00
C ALA A 13 -16.18 -8.99 -3.45
N PHE A 14 -17.44 -9.40 -3.58
CA PHE A 14 -17.80 -10.70 -4.12
C PHE A 14 -17.77 -10.75 -5.65
N GLU A 15 -17.70 -9.60 -6.33
CA GLU A 15 -17.85 -9.52 -7.80
C GLU A 15 -16.54 -9.19 -8.55
N ASN A 16 -15.42 -8.94 -7.86
CA ASN A 16 -14.17 -8.48 -8.50
C ASN A 16 -12.89 -9.21 -8.01
N PRO A 17 -12.22 -10.00 -8.88
CA PRO A 17 -10.93 -10.66 -8.58
C PRO A 17 -9.81 -9.73 -8.08
N GLU A 18 -9.82 -8.46 -8.49
CA GLU A 18 -8.81 -7.47 -8.07
C GLU A 18 -8.93 -7.10 -6.59
N GLN A 19 -10.15 -7.08 -6.04
CA GLN A 19 -10.34 -6.82 -4.60
C GLN A 19 -9.80 -7.97 -3.74
N ILE A 20 -9.93 -9.21 -4.21
CA ILE A 20 -9.38 -10.38 -3.51
C ILE A 20 -7.85 -10.31 -3.48
N LYS A 21 -7.20 -9.91 -4.58
CA LYS A 21 -5.74 -9.68 -4.62
C LYS A 21 -5.32 -8.62 -3.59
N ALA A 22 -6.02 -7.48 -3.55
CA ALA A 22 -5.73 -6.40 -2.63
C ALA A 22 -5.88 -6.83 -1.17
N TRP A 23 -6.96 -7.51 -0.80
CA TRP A 23 -7.14 -8.04 0.55
C TRP A 23 -6.02 -8.98 0.94
N ARG A 24 -5.69 -9.93 0.07
CA ARG A 24 -4.60 -10.87 0.33
C ARG A 24 -3.30 -10.13 0.61
N ARG A 25 -2.98 -9.09 -0.16
CA ARG A 25 -1.80 -8.23 0.07
C ARG A 25 -1.88 -7.45 1.40
N HIS A 26 -3.00 -6.81 1.70
CA HIS A 26 -3.20 -6.04 2.94
C HIS A 26 -3.03 -6.92 4.18
N PHE A 27 -3.70 -8.07 4.23
CA PHE A 27 -3.66 -8.98 5.37
C PHE A 27 -2.36 -9.78 5.44
N PHE A 28 -1.68 -10.02 4.32
CA PHE A 28 -0.34 -10.61 4.31
C PHE A 28 0.67 -9.63 4.93
N ASN A 29 0.72 -8.39 4.44
CA ASN A 29 1.69 -7.40 4.91
C ASN A 29 1.31 -6.72 6.23
N LEU A 30 0.10 -6.94 6.75
CA LEU A 30 -0.45 -6.23 7.91
C LEU A 30 -0.19 -4.72 7.82
N GLN A 31 -0.49 -4.10 6.68
CA GLN A 31 -0.09 -2.72 6.38
C GLN A 31 -0.62 -1.70 7.39
N ALA A 32 -1.79 -1.95 7.97
CA ALA A 32 -2.28 -1.20 9.12
C ALA A 32 -1.83 -1.86 10.43
N VAL A 33 -1.64 -1.03 11.45
CA VAL A 33 -1.37 -1.51 12.82
C VAL A 33 -2.55 -2.35 13.34
N GLN A 34 -3.76 -1.98 12.93
CA GLN A 34 -4.99 -2.65 13.31
C GLN A 34 -6.06 -2.55 12.21
N TYR A 35 -6.78 -3.64 11.97
CA TYR A 35 -7.98 -3.69 11.15
C TYR A 35 -9.17 -4.13 12.00
N SER A 36 -10.31 -3.48 11.86
CA SER A 36 -11.56 -3.91 12.52
C SER A 36 -12.61 -4.27 11.47
N LEU A 37 -13.16 -5.48 11.58
CA LEU A 37 -14.17 -6.05 10.68
C LEU A 37 -15.39 -6.52 11.47
N THR A 38 -16.54 -6.56 10.82
CA THR A 38 -17.69 -7.31 11.33
C THR A 38 -17.44 -8.81 11.19
N ARG A 39 -18.24 -9.64 11.90
CA ARG A 39 -18.18 -11.10 11.76
C ARG A 39 -18.38 -11.56 10.31
N GLN A 40 -19.37 -10.99 9.63
CA GLN A 40 -19.69 -11.34 8.24
C GLN A 40 -18.52 -10.99 7.29
N GLN A 41 -17.90 -9.82 7.47
CA GLN A 41 -16.73 -9.42 6.69
C GLN A 41 -15.55 -10.38 6.95
N HIS A 42 -15.30 -10.75 8.21
CA HIS A 42 -14.27 -11.74 8.55
C HIS A 42 -14.51 -13.08 7.85
N GLU A 43 -15.72 -13.65 7.94
CA GLU A 43 -16.08 -14.92 7.31
C GLU A 43 -15.92 -14.89 5.78
N SER A 44 -16.10 -13.72 5.18
CA SER A 44 -15.92 -13.50 3.74
C SER A 44 -14.45 -13.41 3.31
N VAL A 45 -13.62 -12.72 4.10
CA VAL A 45 -12.21 -12.50 3.78
C VAL A 45 -11.34 -13.70 4.15
N TRP A 46 -11.61 -14.33 5.31
CA TRP A 46 -10.76 -15.36 5.91
C TRP A 46 -10.37 -16.51 4.96
N PRO A 47 -11.29 -17.09 4.15
CA PRO A 47 -10.96 -18.18 3.23
C PRO A 47 -9.84 -17.83 2.23
N TYR A 48 -9.73 -16.55 1.86
CA TYR A 48 -8.71 -16.06 0.93
C TYR A 48 -7.37 -15.76 1.62
N ILE A 49 -7.35 -15.62 2.96
CA ILE A 49 -6.17 -15.19 3.68
C ILE A 49 -5.60 -16.21 4.67
N GLU A 50 -6.38 -17.23 5.02
CA GLU A 50 -5.97 -18.26 5.98
C GLU A 50 -4.75 -19.09 5.54
N THR A 51 -4.43 -19.09 4.25
CA THR A 51 -3.32 -19.89 3.72
C THR A 51 -1.97 -19.38 4.13
N PHE A 52 -1.78 -18.07 4.32
CA PHE A 52 -0.49 -17.52 4.72
C PHE A 52 -0.25 -17.51 6.23
N TRP A 53 -1.28 -17.80 7.03
CA TRP A 53 -1.18 -17.83 8.49
C TRP A 53 -1.28 -19.24 9.07
N THR A 54 -0.61 -19.44 10.21
CA THR A 54 -0.74 -20.65 11.03
C THR A 54 -1.06 -20.23 12.45
N ARG A 55 -2.20 -20.69 12.97
CA ARG A 55 -2.61 -20.40 14.35
C ARG A 55 -1.62 -21.01 15.34
N SER A 56 -1.09 -20.20 16.24
CA SER A 56 -0.11 -20.60 17.23
C SER A 56 -0.72 -20.82 18.61
N ASN A 57 -1.70 -20.00 19.00
CA ASN A 57 -2.32 -20.06 20.32
C ASN A 57 -3.74 -19.44 20.30
N ILE A 58 -4.54 -19.73 21.32
CA ILE A 58 -5.87 -19.15 21.56
C ILE A 58 -6.04 -18.92 23.06
N LYS A 59 -6.63 -17.78 23.45
CA LYS A 59 -6.92 -17.45 24.84
C LYS A 59 -8.26 -16.73 24.90
N LYS A 60 -9.10 -17.09 25.87
CA LYS A 60 -10.29 -16.31 26.23
C LYS A 60 -9.92 -15.30 27.32
N ASP A 61 -10.35 -14.06 27.15
CA ASP A 61 -10.07 -12.96 28.07
C ASP A 61 -11.34 -12.10 28.22
N GLY A 62 -12.10 -12.36 29.29
CA GLY A 62 -13.41 -11.73 29.49
C GLY A 62 -14.37 -11.99 28.34
N ASN A 63 -14.83 -10.92 27.69
CA ASN A 63 -15.71 -10.96 26.53
C ASN A 63 -14.96 -11.06 25.18
N ALA A 64 -13.64 -11.26 25.19
CA ALA A 64 -12.85 -11.39 23.98
C ALA A 64 -12.22 -12.78 23.85
N THR A 65 -12.11 -13.28 22.62
CA THR A 65 -11.26 -14.43 22.29
C THR A 65 -10.12 -13.96 21.41
N VAL A 66 -8.88 -14.17 21.86
CA VAL A 66 -7.67 -13.78 21.15
C VAL A 66 -7.06 -15.01 20.49
N HIS A 67 -6.80 -14.91 19.19
CA HIS A 67 -6.14 -15.92 18.38
C HIS A 67 -4.79 -15.37 17.92
N TRP A 68 -3.70 -16.06 18.23
CA TRP A 68 -2.38 -15.71 17.74
C TRP A 68 -2.08 -16.49 16.47
N TYR A 69 -1.53 -15.80 15.48
CA TYR A 69 -1.09 -16.39 14.23
C TYR A 69 0.37 -16.03 13.97
N ARG A 70 1.08 -16.95 13.31
CA ARG A 70 2.42 -16.76 12.79
C ARG A 70 2.42 -17.01 11.29
N CYS A 71 3.35 -16.39 10.56
CA CYS A 71 3.52 -16.68 9.14
C CYS A 71 3.66 -18.20 8.93
N ARG A 72 2.99 -18.73 7.92
CA ARG A 72 3.03 -20.17 7.59
C ARG A 72 4.43 -20.66 7.26
N LEU A 73 5.27 -19.78 6.73
CA LEU A 73 6.65 -20.14 6.39
C LEU A 73 7.59 -20.07 7.59
N PHE A 74 7.15 -19.55 8.75
CA PHE A 74 7.96 -19.54 9.97
C PHE A 74 8.47 -20.94 10.34
N ARG A 75 9.79 -21.08 10.47
CA ARG A 75 10.44 -22.28 11.00
C ARG A 75 11.38 -21.89 12.15
N PRO A 76 11.17 -22.42 13.37
CA PRO A 76 12.04 -22.13 14.50
C PRO A 76 13.41 -22.83 14.41
N GLN A 77 13.56 -23.80 13.51
CA GLN A 77 14.77 -24.60 13.30
C GLN A 77 15.19 -24.51 11.82
N LEU A 78 16.50 -24.37 11.56
CA LEU A 78 17.07 -24.47 10.22
C LEU A 78 16.80 -25.87 9.62
N PRO A 79 16.81 -26.05 8.28
CA PRO A 79 16.68 -27.36 7.69
C PRO A 79 17.76 -28.29 8.26
N THR A 80 17.36 -29.33 8.98
CA THR A 80 18.27 -30.42 9.30
C THR A 80 18.48 -31.23 8.02
N GLN A 81 19.75 -31.51 7.68
CA GLN A 81 20.06 -32.46 6.61
C GLN A 81 19.56 -33.84 7.06
N GLY A 82 18.38 -34.22 6.60
CA GLY A 82 17.87 -35.56 6.83
C GLY A 82 18.67 -36.56 5.99
N HIS A 83 19.54 -37.35 6.62
CA HIS A 83 20.02 -38.61 6.02
C HIS A 83 18.85 -39.61 6.03
N GLY A 84 17.95 -39.53 5.05
CA GLY A 84 16.74 -40.34 5.03
C GLY A 84 16.32 -40.77 3.62
N ILE A 85 16.16 -42.09 3.48
CA ILE A 85 15.98 -42.96 2.30
C ILE A 85 14.77 -42.62 1.38
N ARG A 86 14.12 -41.47 1.54
CA ARG A 86 13.04 -41.03 0.65
C ARG A 86 13.31 -39.60 0.23
N ASN A 87 13.51 -39.39 -1.08
CA ASN A 87 13.66 -38.11 -1.80
C ASN A 87 12.56 -37.06 -1.49
N ARG A 88 12.39 -36.67 -0.23
CA ARG A 88 11.54 -35.53 0.14
C ARG A 88 12.36 -34.28 -0.08
N LYS A 89 11.88 -33.40 -0.97
CA LYS A 89 12.45 -32.06 -1.16
C LYS A 89 12.62 -31.40 0.21
N ILE A 90 13.87 -31.04 0.52
CA ILE A 90 14.20 -30.23 1.69
C ILE A 90 13.50 -28.88 1.47
N ARG A 91 12.55 -28.54 2.34
CA ARG A 91 11.88 -27.23 2.28
C ARG A 91 12.86 -26.17 2.76
N LYS A 92 13.00 -25.07 2.02
CA LYS A 92 13.78 -23.91 2.48
C LYS A 92 13.17 -23.39 3.79
N GLY A 93 13.99 -23.21 4.82
CA GLY A 93 13.54 -22.65 6.09
C GLY A 93 13.38 -21.14 5.96
N TYR A 94 12.16 -20.63 5.90
CA TYR A 94 11.93 -19.19 5.97
C TYR A 94 11.91 -18.77 7.44
N GLN A 95 12.86 -17.94 7.85
CA GLN A 95 12.85 -17.32 9.17
C GLN A 95 11.85 -16.16 9.27
N CYS A 96 10.71 -16.24 8.58
CA CYS A 96 9.71 -15.17 8.61
C CYS A 96 9.06 -15.10 9.99
N LYS A 97 9.45 -14.10 10.79
CA LYS A 97 8.96 -13.89 12.16
C LYS A 97 7.67 -13.07 12.22
N MET A 98 7.00 -12.83 11.08
CA MET A 98 5.75 -12.07 11.03
C MET A 98 4.67 -12.79 11.84
N GLN A 99 3.98 -12.03 12.69
CA GLN A 99 2.91 -12.53 13.55
C GLN A 99 1.76 -11.53 13.61
N MET A 100 0.59 -12.04 13.96
CA MET A 100 -0.57 -11.21 14.25
C MET A 100 -1.39 -11.77 15.40
N LYS A 101 -2.29 -10.95 15.91
CA LYS A 101 -3.42 -11.37 16.72
C LYS A 101 -4.72 -11.10 15.97
N VAL A 102 -5.69 -11.98 16.12
CA VAL A 102 -7.08 -11.76 15.73
C VAL A 102 -7.91 -11.82 17.01
N VAL A 103 -8.60 -10.74 17.35
CA VAL A 103 -9.41 -10.60 18.56
C VAL A 103 -10.88 -10.57 18.17
N GLU A 104 -11.62 -11.58 18.61
CA GLU A 104 -13.08 -11.64 18.48
C GLU A 104 -13.71 -11.05 19.74
N VAL A 105 -14.39 -9.91 19.61
CA VAL A 105 -15.07 -9.23 20.73
C VAL A 105 -16.54 -9.62 20.73
N GLN A 106 -17.02 -10.15 21.86
CA GLN A 106 -18.39 -10.58 22.06
C GLN A 106 -19.18 -9.58 22.92
N ASP A 107 -20.47 -9.48 22.65
CA ASP A 107 -21.42 -8.80 23.52
C ASP A 107 -21.82 -9.69 24.73
N PRO A 108 -22.57 -9.16 25.71
CA PRO A 108 -23.03 -9.95 26.85
C PRO A 108 -23.90 -11.17 26.51
N ALA A 109 -24.47 -11.22 25.30
CA ALA A 109 -25.24 -12.36 24.80
C ALA A 109 -24.35 -13.42 24.11
N GLY A 110 -23.03 -13.18 24.01
CA GLY A 110 -22.06 -14.08 23.39
C GLY A 110 -21.96 -13.94 21.86
N VAL A 111 -22.56 -12.89 21.27
CA VAL A 111 -22.49 -12.65 19.83
C VAL A 111 -21.24 -11.85 19.50
N VAL A 112 -20.45 -12.33 18.54
CA VAL A 112 -19.25 -11.62 18.05
C VAL A 112 -19.67 -10.35 17.31
N GLN A 113 -19.35 -9.19 17.90
CA GLN A 113 -19.65 -7.86 17.36
C GLN A 113 -18.53 -7.34 16.45
N ALA A 114 -17.28 -7.67 16.76
CA ALA A 114 -16.12 -7.24 15.99
C ALA A 114 -15.03 -8.31 15.94
N VAL A 115 -14.32 -8.36 14.82
CA VAL A 115 -13.12 -9.16 14.61
C VAL A 115 -11.98 -8.22 14.26
N ILE A 116 -10.99 -8.15 15.14
CA ILE A 116 -9.91 -7.16 15.10
C ILE A 116 -8.60 -7.86 14.78
N TYR A 117 -7.92 -7.47 13.70
CA TYR A 117 -6.60 -7.96 13.34
C TYR A 117 -5.56 -6.95 13.82
N GLU A 118 -4.55 -7.41 14.55
CA GLU A 118 -3.50 -6.56 15.12
C GLU A 118 -2.13 -7.13 14.79
N ARG A 119 -1.20 -6.26 14.41
CA ARG A 119 0.20 -6.65 14.26
C ARG A 119 0.77 -7.09 15.62
N TYR A 120 1.55 -8.16 15.62
CA TYR A 120 2.19 -8.69 16.82
C TYR A 120 3.64 -9.07 16.56
N GLY A 121 4.50 -8.88 17.57
CA GLY A 121 5.93 -9.11 17.48
C GLY A 121 6.70 -7.98 16.79
N ASP A 122 8.02 -8.16 16.69
CA ASP A 122 8.96 -7.12 16.23
C ASP A 122 9.17 -7.13 14.69
N CYS A 123 8.63 -8.14 14.01
CA CYS A 123 8.73 -8.28 12.57
C CYS A 123 7.67 -7.41 11.90
N THR A 124 8.09 -6.49 11.04
CA THR A 124 7.18 -5.52 10.38
C THR A 124 6.89 -5.85 8.92
N SER A 125 7.61 -6.79 8.32
CA SER A 125 7.45 -7.24 6.93
C SER A 125 7.79 -8.73 6.79
N HIS A 126 7.28 -9.35 5.71
CA HIS A 126 7.67 -10.70 5.32
C HIS A 126 9.03 -10.66 4.60
N ASN A 127 9.85 -11.71 4.78
CA ASN A 127 11.10 -11.90 4.02
C ASN A 127 10.92 -12.82 2.80
N HIS A 128 9.67 -12.96 2.36
CA HIS A 128 9.27 -13.76 1.22
C HIS A 128 8.03 -13.12 0.61
N SER A 129 7.80 -13.44 -0.66
CA SER A 129 6.63 -12.94 -1.36
C SER A 129 5.35 -13.67 -0.92
N LEU A 130 4.19 -13.07 -1.23
CA LEU A 130 2.91 -13.76 -1.14
C LEU A 130 2.89 -15.01 -2.07
N ALA A 131 3.55 -14.91 -3.23
CA ALA A 131 3.72 -16.02 -4.17
C ALA A 131 4.37 -17.25 -3.53
N ASP A 132 5.43 -17.03 -2.77
CA ASP A 132 6.15 -18.11 -2.07
C ASP A 132 5.26 -18.77 -1.01
N SER A 133 4.41 -17.99 -0.36
CA SER A 133 3.43 -18.53 0.59
C SER A 133 2.37 -19.40 -0.11
N ASP A 134 1.86 -18.98 -1.27
CA ASP A 134 0.89 -19.74 -2.04
C ASP A 134 1.46 -21.01 -2.66
N ARG A 135 2.74 -20.97 -3.05
CA ARG A 135 3.49 -22.15 -3.52
C ARG A 135 3.54 -23.25 -2.46
N GLU A 136 3.65 -22.87 -1.18
CA GLU A 136 3.67 -23.80 -0.05
C GLU A 136 2.27 -24.29 0.36
N LYS A 137 1.23 -23.44 0.23
CA LYS A 137 -0.16 -23.85 0.49
C LYS A 137 -1.12 -23.12 -0.46
N LYS A 138 -1.57 -23.84 -1.50
CA LYS A 138 -2.59 -23.37 -2.44
C LYS A 138 -3.87 -22.94 -1.71
N ASN A 139 -4.44 -21.81 -2.13
CA ASN A 139 -5.69 -21.30 -1.60
C ASN A 139 -6.88 -21.92 -2.34
N LYS A 140 -7.67 -22.73 -1.62
CA LYS A 140 -8.83 -23.42 -2.20
C LYS A 140 -9.99 -22.48 -2.54
N ALA A 141 -10.16 -21.39 -1.80
CA ALA A 141 -11.19 -20.40 -2.10
C ALA A 141 -10.91 -19.72 -3.44
N LEU A 142 -9.65 -19.38 -3.73
CA LEU A 142 -9.25 -18.89 -5.05
C LEU A 142 -9.50 -19.91 -6.16
N LEU A 143 -9.20 -21.19 -5.92
CA LEU A 143 -9.45 -22.25 -6.91
C LEU A 143 -10.94 -22.48 -7.20
N GLY A 144 -11.82 -22.18 -6.23
CA GLY A 144 -13.27 -22.33 -6.38
C GLY A 144 -13.96 -21.22 -7.17
N LEU A 145 -13.28 -20.09 -7.41
CA LEU A 145 -13.83 -18.96 -8.16
C LEU A 145 -13.80 -19.16 -9.67
N VAL A 146 -13.01 -20.12 -10.18
CA VAL A 146 -12.89 -20.36 -11.61
C VAL A 146 -13.17 -21.82 -11.95
N GLY A 147 -14.06 -22.01 -12.92
CA GLY A 147 -14.55 -23.32 -13.33
C GLY A 147 -13.44 -24.26 -13.82
N PRO A 148 -13.74 -25.58 -13.88
CA PRO A 148 -12.73 -26.61 -14.15
C PRO A 148 -12.07 -26.55 -15.54
N ASP A 149 -12.66 -25.85 -16.52
CA ASP A 149 -12.22 -25.88 -17.93
C ASP A 149 -11.58 -24.59 -18.44
N ASP A 150 -11.33 -23.60 -17.58
CA ASP A 150 -10.71 -22.35 -18.02
C ASP A 150 -9.18 -22.41 -17.91
N ALA A 151 -8.47 -22.03 -18.98
CA ALA A 151 -7.02 -21.80 -18.96
C ALA A 151 -6.62 -20.78 -17.86
N GLU A 152 -7.56 -19.93 -17.46
CA GLU A 152 -7.47 -19.01 -16.34
C GLU A 152 -7.35 -19.71 -14.97
N SER A 153 -7.90 -20.92 -14.80
CA SER A 153 -7.78 -21.74 -13.58
C SER A 153 -6.31 -22.14 -13.28
N ARG A 154 -5.52 -22.37 -14.33
CA ARG A 154 -4.06 -22.60 -14.21
C ARG A 154 -3.31 -21.30 -13.90
N ARG A 155 -3.74 -20.17 -14.48
CA ARG A 155 -3.20 -18.82 -14.19
C ARG A 155 -3.55 -18.32 -12.78
N LEU A 156 -4.68 -18.72 -12.19
CA LEU A 156 -5.11 -18.30 -10.85
C LEU A 156 -4.48 -19.09 -9.72
N SER A 157 -4.08 -20.34 -9.97
CA SER A 157 -3.13 -21.04 -9.10
C SER A 157 -1.74 -20.37 -9.08
N ASN A 158 -1.50 -19.46 -10.03
CA ASN A 158 -0.33 -18.60 -10.20
C ASN A 158 -0.68 -17.10 -10.11
N LEU A 159 -1.73 -16.69 -9.37
CA LEU A 159 -2.17 -15.28 -9.28
C LEU A 159 -1.20 -14.35 -8.50
N SER A 160 0.08 -14.71 -8.50
CA SER A 160 1.22 -13.93 -8.04
C SER A 160 2.36 -13.90 -9.06
N THR A 161 2.18 -14.48 -10.27
CA THR A 161 3.13 -14.46 -11.38
C THR A 161 2.38 -14.66 -12.71
N PHE A 162 2.32 -13.63 -13.56
CA PHE A 162 2.01 -13.81 -14.98
C PHE A 162 3.31 -14.09 -15.73
N THR A 163 3.44 -15.27 -16.34
CA THR A 163 4.35 -15.48 -17.48
C THR A 163 3.55 -16.13 -18.58
N ASP A 164 3.51 -15.50 -19.75
CA ASP A 164 2.86 -16.06 -20.93
C ASP A 164 3.59 -17.29 -21.44
N ALA A 165 2.79 -18.29 -21.80
CA ALA A 165 3.23 -19.48 -22.49
C ALA A 165 3.42 -19.17 -23.98
N SER A 166 4.60 -18.70 -24.37
CA SER A 166 5.07 -18.78 -25.76
C SER A 166 6.59 -18.58 -25.85
N ALA A 167 7.36 -19.57 -25.43
CA ALA A 167 8.73 -19.79 -25.92
C ALA A 167 9.13 -21.23 -25.63
N ALA A 168 8.74 -22.15 -26.52
CA ALA A 168 9.48 -23.38 -26.70
C ALA A 168 10.72 -23.01 -27.53
N GLY A 169 11.92 -23.26 -27.00
CA GLY A 169 13.16 -23.01 -27.72
C GLY A 169 14.35 -22.92 -26.80
N ASP A 170 15.10 -24.03 -26.76
CA ASP A 170 16.54 -24.14 -26.53
C ASP A 170 17.14 -23.66 -25.19
N GLU A 171 17.53 -24.68 -24.43
CA GLU A 171 18.47 -24.67 -23.31
C GLU A 171 19.86 -24.14 -23.77
N PRO A 172 20.38 -23.04 -23.22
CA PRO A 172 21.79 -22.69 -23.38
C PRO A 172 22.60 -23.21 -22.20
N SER A 173 23.66 -23.91 -22.57
CA SER A 173 24.73 -24.47 -21.76
C SER A 173 25.35 -23.44 -20.83
N GLN A 174 25.74 -23.89 -19.63
CA GLN A 174 26.57 -23.14 -18.69
C GLN A 174 27.88 -22.67 -19.36
N PRO A 175 28.36 -21.45 -19.05
CA PRO A 175 29.78 -21.16 -19.08
C PRO A 175 30.39 -21.23 -17.68
N ASP A 176 31.56 -21.86 -17.65
CA ASP A 176 32.44 -22.10 -16.51
C ASP A 176 32.83 -20.82 -15.74
N VAL A 177 32.84 -20.92 -14.41
CA VAL A 177 33.45 -19.94 -13.50
C VAL A 177 34.86 -20.42 -13.15
N PRO A 178 35.93 -19.64 -13.40
CA PRO A 178 37.21 -19.89 -12.78
C PRO A 178 37.21 -19.35 -11.34
N ALA A 179 37.80 -20.15 -10.46
CA ALA A 179 38.01 -19.91 -9.06
C ALA A 179 39.05 -18.82 -8.76
N ASP A 180 39.05 -18.42 -7.48
CA ASP A 180 40.10 -17.77 -6.71
C ASP A 180 40.37 -16.28 -6.98
N VAL A 181 40.12 -15.43 -5.97
CA VAL A 181 41.16 -14.72 -5.18
C VAL A 181 40.55 -14.17 -3.88
N ASP A 182 41.05 -14.66 -2.75
CA ASP A 182 41.26 -13.96 -1.45
C ASP A 182 42.64 -14.47 -0.97
N PRO A 183 43.55 -13.72 -0.30
CA PRO A 183 43.29 -13.05 0.97
C PRO A 183 44.07 -11.74 1.26
N SER A 184 43.61 -10.97 2.25
CA SER A 184 44.40 -10.43 3.39
C SER A 184 43.54 -9.42 4.16
N ASP A 185 43.15 -9.73 5.40
CA ASP A 185 43.89 -9.49 6.65
C ASP A 185 44.05 -8.00 7.00
N ASP A 186 43.28 -7.55 8.00
CA ASP A 186 43.86 -6.84 9.14
C ASP A 186 42.91 -6.93 10.36
N ALA A 187 43.45 -7.51 11.42
CA ALA A 187 42.81 -7.71 12.71
C ALA A 187 43.15 -6.54 13.66
N ILE A 188 42.18 -6.05 14.43
CA ILE A 188 42.40 -5.43 15.75
C ILE A 188 41.22 -5.80 16.68
N ASP A 189 41.56 -6.36 17.84
CA ASP A 189 40.75 -6.62 19.06
C ASP A 189 41.64 -6.14 20.25
N PRO A 190 41.25 -6.08 21.56
CA PRO A 190 39.93 -6.25 22.20
C PRO A 190 39.55 -5.23 23.32
N ALA A 191 38.30 -5.39 23.77
CA ALA A 191 37.78 -5.30 25.16
C ALA A 191 37.72 -3.96 25.92
N ILE A 192 36.57 -3.73 26.59
CA ILE A 192 36.44 -3.54 28.06
C ILE A 192 34.96 -3.73 28.48
N ALA A 193 34.77 -4.42 29.61
CA ALA A 193 33.52 -4.85 30.23
C ALA A 193 32.70 -3.71 30.92
N GLY A 194 31.38 -3.93 31.07
CA GLY A 194 30.50 -3.16 31.99
C GLY A 194 30.60 -3.64 33.46
N PRO A 195 29.59 -3.52 34.35
CA PRO A 195 28.29 -2.79 34.40
C PRO A 195 28.18 -1.99 35.76
N PRO A 196 27.05 -1.71 36.48
CA PRO A 196 25.62 -2.06 36.30
C PRO A 196 24.53 -0.99 36.64
N VAL A 197 23.31 -1.45 36.36
CA VAL A 197 21.95 -1.04 36.71
C VAL A 197 21.75 -0.50 38.13
N SER A 198 20.80 0.44 38.30
CA SER A 198 20.08 0.65 39.56
C SER A 198 18.59 0.97 39.31
N THR A 199 17.76 0.14 39.94
CA THR A 199 16.32 0.21 40.17
C THR A 199 15.94 1.27 41.20
N THR A 200 14.87 2.01 40.97
CA THR A 200 14.02 2.53 42.05
C THR A 200 12.54 2.44 41.68
N THR A 201 11.84 1.69 42.51
CA THR A 201 10.39 1.54 42.63
C THR A 201 9.81 2.82 43.23
N GLU A 202 8.71 3.34 42.70
CA GLU A 202 7.86 4.25 43.46
C GLU A 202 6.38 3.95 43.18
N THR A 203 5.65 3.74 44.26
CA THR A 203 4.25 3.30 44.30
C THR A 203 3.43 4.49 44.79
N ALA A 204 2.45 4.98 44.03
CA ALA A 204 1.44 5.90 44.56
C ALA A 204 0.13 5.87 43.74
N ASN A 205 -0.87 5.19 44.31
CA ASN A 205 -2.29 5.54 44.42
C ASN A 205 -3.05 6.22 43.26
N ILE A 206 -3.88 5.40 42.61
CA ILE A 206 -5.33 5.55 42.36
C ILE A 206 -5.90 6.98 42.43
N ALA A 207 -6.24 7.52 41.26
CA ALA A 207 -7.43 8.34 41.04
C ALA A 207 -8.01 8.00 39.67
N THR A 208 -9.26 7.53 39.65
CA THR A 208 -10.02 7.13 38.47
C THR A 208 -10.34 8.34 37.59
N PRO A 209 -9.96 8.39 36.30
CA PRO A 209 -10.55 9.34 35.36
C PRO A 209 -11.76 8.67 34.70
N SER A 210 -12.91 9.27 34.93
CA SER A 210 -14.18 9.02 34.24
C SER A 210 -14.00 8.97 32.72
N HIS A 211 -14.68 7.99 32.11
CA HIS A 211 -14.93 7.81 30.67
C HIS A 211 -14.94 9.12 29.86
N PRO A 212 -14.04 9.30 28.87
CA PRO A 212 -14.36 10.18 27.76
C PRO A 212 -15.31 9.42 26.83
N THR A 213 -16.56 9.86 26.80
CA THR A 213 -17.54 9.53 25.75
C THR A 213 -16.87 9.64 24.38
N SER A 214 -16.73 8.51 23.68
CA SER A 214 -16.18 8.43 22.33
C SER A 214 -17.14 9.07 21.35
N HIS A 215 -16.91 10.34 21.00
CA HIS A 215 -17.44 10.89 19.76
C HIS A 215 -16.82 10.13 18.57
N PRO A 216 -17.57 9.88 17.48
CA PRO A 216 -16.99 9.33 16.26
C PRO A 216 -15.88 10.26 15.77
N SER A 217 -14.64 9.76 15.80
CA SER A 217 -13.46 10.50 15.36
C SER A 217 -13.61 10.87 13.89
N ARG A 218 -13.64 12.18 13.59
CA ARG A 218 -13.64 12.70 12.21
C ARG A 218 -12.51 12.01 11.43
N PRO A 219 -12.76 11.51 10.20
CA PRO A 219 -11.74 10.83 9.42
C PRO A 219 -10.53 11.76 9.20
N PRO A 220 -9.31 11.21 9.10
CA PRO A 220 -8.12 12.02 8.89
C PRO A 220 -8.31 12.89 7.65
N LEU A 221 -7.80 14.13 7.72
CA LEU A 221 -7.89 15.07 6.61
C LEU A 221 -7.10 14.53 5.42
N TYR A 222 -5.96 13.89 5.63
CA TYR A 222 -5.17 13.30 4.56
C TYR A 222 -5.09 11.77 4.63
N ASP A 223 -4.80 11.15 3.50
CA ASP A 223 -4.43 9.73 3.39
C ASP A 223 -3.20 9.58 2.47
N THR A 224 -2.50 8.45 2.56
CA THR A 224 -1.38 8.12 1.66
C THR A 224 -1.47 6.67 1.23
N ILE A 225 -1.63 6.46 -0.08
CA ILE A 225 -1.65 5.16 -0.71
C ILE A 225 -0.29 4.94 -1.37
N PHE A 226 0.44 3.94 -0.88
CA PHE A 226 1.74 3.54 -1.41
C PHE A 226 1.57 2.57 -2.58
N ALA A 227 2.48 2.59 -3.54
CA ALA A 227 2.53 1.55 -4.57
C ALA A 227 2.78 0.16 -3.96
N PRO A 228 2.27 -0.92 -4.59
CA PRO A 228 1.31 -0.95 -5.69
C PRO A 228 -0.12 -1.16 -5.14
N ASN A 229 -0.50 -0.47 -4.07
CA ASN A 229 -1.82 -0.68 -3.45
C ASN A 229 -2.94 -0.09 -4.33
N LEU A 230 -4.09 -0.76 -4.35
CA LEU A 230 -5.23 -0.29 -5.14
C LEU A 230 -5.71 1.08 -4.69
N VAL A 231 -6.11 1.88 -5.66
CA VAL A 231 -6.78 3.16 -5.46
C VAL A 231 -8.21 2.98 -5.99
N PRO A 232 -9.24 3.01 -5.13
CA PRO A 232 -10.65 2.83 -5.54
C PRO A 232 -11.02 3.63 -6.79
N ASP A 233 -11.63 2.99 -7.80
CA ASP A 233 -11.83 3.54 -9.15
C ASP A 233 -12.79 4.73 -9.20
N GLU A 234 -13.70 4.84 -8.23
CA GLU A 234 -14.60 5.99 -8.15
C GLU A 234 -13.90 7.17 -7.48
N ALA A 235 -13.47 8.15 -8.27
CA ALA A 235 -12.95 9.43 -7.79
C ALA A 235 -13.91 10.14 -6.80
N GLY A 236 -15.22 9.82 -6.84
CA GLY A 236 -16.21 10.24 -5.85
C GLY A 236 -16.19 9.47 -4.53
N ALA A 237 -15.80 8.19 -4.54
CA ALA A 237 -15.83 7.30 -3.38
C ALA A 237 -14.55 7.32 -2.52
N LEU A 238 -13.45 7.90 -3.03
CA LEU A 238 -12.28 8.27 -2.22
C LEU A 238 -12.64 9.42 -1.26
N ARG A 239 -13.36 9.09 -0.18
CA ARG A 239 -13.72 10.00 0.94
C ARG A 239 -14.15 11.41 0.50
N GLY A 240 -15.04 11.52 -0.50
CA GLY A 240 -15.77 12.76 -0.80
C GLY A 240 -15.07 13.76 -1.72
N GLY A 241 -14.47 13.31 -2.83
CA GLY A 241 -13.93 14.21 -3.86
C GLY A 241 -12.70 14.99 -3.41
N ARG A 242 -11.80 14.34 -2.66
CA ARG A 242 -10.53 14.93 -2.22
C ARG A 242 -9.52 14.93 -3.38
N PRO A 243 -8.75 16.02 -3.57
CA PRO A 243 -7.67 16.04 -4.56
C PRO A 243 -6.67 14.90 -4.38
N LEU A 244 -6.33 14.24 -5.49
CA LEU A 244 -5.31 13.21 -5.58
C LEU A 244 -3.96 13.82 -6.00
N ILE A 245 -2.92 13.52 -5.24
CA ILE A 245 -1.57 14.06 -5.47
C ILE A 245 -0.58 12.92 -5.70
N PHE A 246 -0.11 12.77 -6.94
CA PHE A 246 0.97 11.83 -7.25
C PHE A 246 2.34 12.43 -6.97
N LEU A 247 3.20 11.65 -6.32
CA LEU A 247 4.55 12.03 -5.92
C LEU A 247 5.60 11.45 -6.87
N SER A 248 5.69 12.01 -8.08
CA SER A 248 6.70 11.65 -9.08
C SER A 248 8.06 12.22 -8.69
N GLY A 249 9.13 11.46 -8.87
CA GLY A 249 10.45 12.01 -8.63
C GLY A 249 11.47 11.03 -8.12
N THR A 250 12.63 11.60 -7.82
CA THR A 250 13.78 10.85 -7.34
C THR A 250 13.45 10.11 -6.04
N ILE A 251 13.79 8.81 -5.99
CA ILE A 251 13.78 8.00 -4.78
C ILE A 251 15.23 7.93 -4.25
N GLU A 252 15.58 8.81 -3.30
CA GLU A 252 16.90 8.81 -2.68
C GLU A 252 16.92 7.89 -1.45
N ARG A 253 17.97 7.07 -1.31
CA ARG A 253 18.23 6.28 -0.10
C ARG A 253 19.15 7.09 0.83
N GLY A 254 18.78 7.26 2.11
CA GLY A 254 19.66 7.81 3.16
C GLY A 254 19.60 9.32 3.42
N HIS A 255 18.80 10.10 2.68
CA HIS A 255 18.54 11.52 2.94
C HIS A 255 17.10 11.75 3.44
N THR A 256 16.78 12.97 3.91
CA THR A 256 15.42 13.34 4.28
C THR A 256 14.49 13.20 3.07
N ASP A 257 13.57 12.24 3.13
CA ASP A 257 12.62 11.96 2.07
C ASP A 257 11.74 13.19 1.79
N TRP A 258 11.91 13.78 0.61
CA TRP A 258 11.15 14.96 0.16
C TRP A 258 9.65 14.70 0.16
N ARG A 259 9.22 13.44 -0.05
CA ARG A 259 7.81 13.02 -0.02
C ARG A 259 7.25 13.18 1.38
N GLN A 260 8.03 12.83 2.42
CA GLN A 260 7.61 13.04 3.81
C GLN A 260 7.49 14.54 4.14
N TYR A 261 8.40 15.37 3.63
CA TYR A 261 8.31 16.81 3.81
C TYR A 261 7.05 17.39 3.16
N LEU A 262 6.78 17.03 1.91
CA LEU A 262 5.62 17.53 1.17
C LEU A 262 4.30 17.03 1.77
N THR A 263 4.19 15.73 2.07
CA THR A 263 2.99 15.12 2.67
C THR A 263 2.65 15.76 4.01
N ARG A 264 3.63 15.93 4.92
CA ARG A 264 3.43 16.61 6.21
C ARG A 264 3.00 18.07 6.04
N GLY A 265 3.59 18.78 5.07
CA GLY A 265 3.28 20.18 4.81
C GLY A 265 1.84 20.42 4.37
N VAL A 266 1.21 19.45 3.70
CA VAL A 266 -0.15 19.56 3.14
C VAL A 266 -1.18 18.72 3.93
N ALA A 267 -0.75 17.89 4.88
CA ALA A 267 -1.57 17.01 5.72
C ALA A 267 -2.75 17.68 6.46
N HIS A 268 -2.72 19.01 6.60
CA HIS A 268 -3.79 19.80 7.20
C HIS A 268 -4.99 20.01 6.25
N GLN A 269 -4.92 19.56 5.00
CA GLN A 269 -5.96 19.69 3.99
C GLN A 269 -6.59 18.34 3.63
N PRO A 270 -7.84 18.32 3.14
CA PRO A 270 -8.51 17.09 2.70
C PRO A 270 -7.92 16.55 1.38
N VAL A 271 -6.88 15.72 1.43
CA VAL A 271 -6.15 15.21 0.25
C VAL A 271 -5.79 13.73 0.34
N THR A 272 -5.50 13.11 -0.80
CA THR A 272 -4.93 11.75 -0.84
C THR A 272 -3.63 11.77 -1.64
N PHE A 273 -2.55 11.27 -1.02
CA PHE A 273 -1.26 11.13 -1.69
C PHE A 273 -1.14 9.75 -2.34
N LEU A 274 -0.63 9.72 -3.57
CA LEU A 274 -0.25 8.52 -4.30
C LEU A 274 1.27 8.48 -4.33
N ASN A 275 1.85 7.63 -3.49
CA ASN A 275 3.29 7.56 -3.27
C ASN A 275 3.89 6.32 -3.98
N PRO A 276 4.75 6.49 -5.00
CA PRO A 276 5.35 5.36 -5.71
C PRO A 276 6.36 4.56 -4.88
N HIS A 277 6.68 4.98 -3.65
CA HIS A 277 7.60 4.24 -2.80
C HIS A 277 7.14 2.81 -2.52
N ARG A 278 8.06 1.86 -2.71
CA ARG A 278 7.94 0.47 -2.27
C ARG A 278 9.02 0.13 -1.26
N ASP A 279 8.59 -0.32 -0.08
CA ASP A 279 9.49 -0.80 0.98
C ASP A 279 10.12 -2.16 0.62
N ASP A 280 9.48 -2.93 -0.27
CA ASP A 280 9.91 -4.26 -0.71
C ASP A 280 10.80 -4.24 -1.96
N TRP A 281 11.14 -3.06 -2.48
CA TRP A 281 12.04 -2.95 -3.63
C TRP A 281 13.50 -3.27 -3.24
N ASP A 282 14.06 -4.29 -3.89
CA ASP A 282 15.46 -4.68 -3.73
C ASP A 282 16.19 -4.83 -5.08
N SER A 283 17.51 -4.97 -5.03
CA SER A 283 18.37 -5.05 -6.21
C SER A 283 18.27 -6.36 -6.99
N SER A 284 17.48 -7.33 -6.52
CA SER A 284 17.23 -8.58 -7.26
C SER A 284 16.14 -8.43 -8.32
N TRP A 285 15.41 -7.32 -8.30
CA TRP A 285 14.34 -7.06 -9.26
C TRP A 285 14.91 -6.75 -10.62
N THR A 286 14.37 -7.43 -11.63
CA THR A 286 14.78 -7.22 -13.02
C THR A 286 13.86 -6.17 -13.65
N GLU A 287 14.45 -5.14 -14.24
CA GLU A 287 13.73 -4.10 -14.99
C GLU A 287 13.31 -4.62 -16.37
N ASP A 288 12.49 -5.67 -16.38
CA ASP A 288 11.97 -6.31 -17.59
C ASP A 288 10.45 -6.44 -17.50
N ILE A 289 9.74 -6.20 -18.60
CA ILE A 289 8.27 -6.25 -18.63
C ILE A 289 7.71 -7.63 -18.24
N SER A 290 8.48 -8.71 -18.44
CA SER A 290 8.10 -10.06 -18.01
C SER A 290 8.27 -10.29 -16.50
N PHE A 291 9.01 -9.42 -15.80
CA PHE A 291 9.15 -9.48 -14.35
C PHE A 291 7.99 -8.77 -13.67
N GLU A 292 7.03 -9.56 -13.20
CA GLU A 292 5.73 -9.06 -12.73
C GLU A 292 5.81 -7.96 -11.65
N PRO A 293 6.66 -8.02 -10.61
CA PRO A 293 6.74 -6.96 -9.61
C PRO A 293 7.20 -5.61 -10.18
N PHE A 294 8.10 -5.63 -11.17
CA PHE A 294 8.54 -4.44 -11.88
C PHE A 294 7.42 -3.90 -12.78
N ARG A 295 6.78 -4.78 -13.57
CA ARG A 295 5.65 -4.38 -14.43
C ARG A 295 4.51 -3.77 -13.61
N GLU A 296 4.13 -4.40 -12.50
CA GLU A 296 3.08 -3.90 -11.59
C GLU A 296 3.44 -2.51 -11.06
N GLN A 297 4.70 -2.27 -10.68
CA GLN A 297 5.16 -0.96 -10.24
C GLN A 297 4.97 0.10 -11.33
N VAL A 298 5.49 -0.16 -12.53
CA VAL A 298 5.47 0.82 -13.63
C VAL A 298 4.03 1.08 -14.11
N GLU A 299 3.21 0.04 -14.24
CA GLU A 299 1.79 0.18 -14.60
C GLU A 299 1.00 0.96 -13.54
N TRP A 300 1.30 0.74 -12.25
CA TRP A 300 0.70 1.50 -11.15
C TRP A 300 1.10 2.97 -11.21
N GLU A 301 2.39 3.28 -11.39
CA GLU A 301 2.89 4.66 -11.49
C GLU A 301 2.22 5.42 -12.63
N MET A 302 2.13 4.80 -13.81
CA MET A 302 1.44 5.38 -14.97
C MET A 302 -0.04 5.63 -14.68
N SER A 303 -0.75 4.62 -14.18
CA SER A 303 -2.19 4.72 -13.89
C SER A 303 -2.49 5.77 -12.83
N MET A 304 -1.64 5.92 -11.82
CA MET A 304 -1.82 6.90 -10.75
C MET A 304 -1.45 8.32 -11.18
N MET A 305 -0.46 8.49 -12.05
CA MET A 305 -0.21 9.79 -12.69
C MET A 305 -1.41 10.22 -13.54
N ASP A 306 -2.03 9.32 -14.30
CA ASP A 306 -3.21 9.64 -15.11
C ASP A 306 -4.39 10.09 -14.25
N ARG A 307 -4.62 9.39 -13.14
CA ARG A 307 -5.72 9.65 -12.21
C ARG A 307 -5.52 10.85 -11.30
N ALA A 308 -4.29 11.30 -11.07
CA ALA A 308 -4.02 12.37 -10.13
C ALA A 308 -4.51 13.73 -10.65
N ASP A 309 -5.08 14.54 -9.74
CA ASP A 309 -5.40 15.95 -10.00
C ASP A 309 -4.14 16.81 -10.01
N ILE A 310 -3.14 16.41 -9.20
CA ILE A 310 -1.84 17.06 -9.10
C ILE A 310 -0.74 16.01 -9.26
N VAL A 311 0.21 16.25 -10.18
CA VAL A 311 1.46 15.48 -10.29
C VAL A 311 2.60 16.38 -9.82
N ALA A 312 3.09 16.14 -8.61
CA ALA A 312 4.25 16.83 -8.07
C ALA A 312 5.52 16.07 -8.49
N VAL A 313 6.35 16.69 -9.34
CA VAL A 313 7.57 16.09 -9.89
C VAL A 313 8.79 16.68 -9.19
N TYR A 314 9.60 15.86 -8.53
CA TYR A 314 10.82 16.31 -7.83
C TYR A 314 12.10 15.71 -8.43
N PHE A 315 13.00 16.58 -8.88
CA PHE A 315 14.36 16.22 -9.27
C PHE A 315 15.34 16.56 -8.15
N ALA A 316 16.01 15.56 -7.58
CA ALA A 316 17.07 15.80 -6.60
C ALA A 316 18.36 16.28 -7.28
N ARG A 317 19.21 17.01 -6.55
CA ARG A 317 20.41 17.66 -7.13
C ARG A 317 21.41 16.65 -7.69
N THR A 318 21.57 15.51 -7.04
CA THR A 318 22.69 14.58 -7.27
C THR A 318 22.29 13.31 -8.01
N THR A 319 21.07 13.22 -8.53
CA THR A 319 20.57 12.02 -9.20
C THR A 319 20.52 12.17 -10.72
N GLU A 320 20.52 11.04 -11.42
CA GLU A 320 20.31 11.01 -12.87
C GLU A 320 18.82 11.15 -13.23
N ALA A 321 17.94 10.63 -12.38
CA ALA A 321 16.48 10.64 -12.50
C ALA A 321 15.93 10.40 -13.93
N PRO A 322 16.42 9.38 -14.68
CA PRO A 322 16.01 9.16 -16.07
C PRO A 322 14.53 8.80 -16.21
N ILE A 323 14.00 8.00 -15.28
CA ILE A 323 12.58 7.63 -15.26
C ILE A 323 11.71 8.85 -14.96
N THR A 324 12.11 9.71 -14.02
CA THR A 324 11.39 10.98 -13.74
C THR A 324 11.35 11.91 -14.96
N LEU A 325 12.39 11.93 -15.80
CA LEU A 325 12.35 12.67 -17.07
C LEU A 325 11.33 12.08 -18.05
N LEU A 326 11.19 10.75 -18.11
CA LEU A 326 10.17 10.08 -18.91
C LEU A 326 8.77 10.40 -18.40
N GLU A 327 8.54 10.31 -17.09
CA GLU A 327 7.28 10.66 -16.43
C GLU A 327 6.87 12.11 -16.70
N LEU A 328 7.81 13.06 -16.58
CA LEU A 328 7.57 14.46 -16.95
C LEU A 328 7.18 14.59 -18.42
N GLY A 329 7.88 13.89 -19.32
CA GLY A 329 7.60 13.89 -20.75
C GLY A 329 6.21 13.37 -21.09
N LEU A 330 5.77 12.28 -20.45
CA LEU A 330 4.43 11.69 -20.63
C LEU A 330 3.32 12.66 -20.20
N ASN A 331 3.53 13.39 -19.10
CA ASN A 331 2.53 14.29 -18.55
C ASN A 331 2.57 15.71 -19.16
N ALA A 332 3.63 16.09 -19.87
CA ALA A 332 3.85 17.46 -20.32
C ALA A 332 2.73 18.04 -21.19
N ARG A 333 2.12 17.24 -22.06
CA ARG A 333 1.08 17.72 -23.00
C ARG A 333 -0.25 18.07 -22.32
N ASN A 334 -0.57 17.40 -21.21
CA ASN A 334 -1.78 17.61 -20.42
C ASN A 334 -1.44 18.23 -19.05
N ALA A 335 -0.32 18.95 -18.97
CA ALA A 335 0.26 19.39 -17.72
C ALA A 335 -0.39 20.63 -17.11
N GLN A 336 -1.13 21.41 -17.91
CA GLN A 336 -1.70 22.66 -17.46
C GLN A 336 -2.65 22.41 -16.28
N ASN A 337 -2.42 23.12 -15.17
CA ASN A 337 -3.14 22.96 -13.91
C ASN A 337 -3.06 21.56 -13.24
N LYS A 338 -2.23 20.64 -13.76
CA LYS A 338 -2.01 19.30 -13.19
C LYS A 338 -0.59 19.10 -12.69
N VAL A 339 0.42 19.44 -13.48
CA VAL A 339 1.82 19.13 -13.15
C VAL A 339 2.51 20.33 -12.52
N ILE A 340 3.26 20.09 -11.43
CA ILE A 340 4.13 21.09 -10.78
C ILE A 340 5.51 20.46 -10.63
N VAL A 341 6.54 21.12 -11.17
CA VAL A 341 7.91 20.62 -11.18
C VAL A 341 8.76 21.36 -10.15
N CYS A 342 9.57 20.62 -9.41
CA CYS A 342 10.65 21.12 -8.57
C CYS A 342 11.99 20.60 -9.04
N CYS A 343 12.87 21.52 -9.44
CA CYS A 343 14.21 21.19 -9.88
C CYS A 343 15.21 22.21 -9.30
N PRO A 344 15.82 21.91 -8.14
CA PRO A 344 16.83 22.75 -7.53
C PRO A 344 18.09 22.90 -8.39
N ASP A 345 18.87 23.93 -8.11
CA ASP A 345 20.19 24.11 -8.71
C ASP A 345 21.09 22.90 -8.46
N GLY A 346 21.81 22.47 -9.49
CA GLY A 346 22.74 21.34 -9.43
C GLY A 346 22.23 20.07 -10.12
N TYR A 347 20.92 19.92 -10.36
CA TYR A 347 20.43 18.81 -11.18
C TYR A 347 20.97 18.90 -12.61
N LYS A 348 21.62 17.83 -13.07
CA LYS A 348 22.40 17.80 -14.32
C LYS A 348 21.61 18.17 -15.57
N LYS A 349 20.30 17.91 -15.58
CA LYS A 349 19.41 18.20 -16.71
C LYS A 349 18.46 19.38 -16.46
N LYS A 350 18.73 20.23 -15.45
CA LYS A 350 17.86 21.38 -15.09
C LYS A 350 17.46 22.24 -16.29
N GLY A 351 18.40 22.59 -17.17
CA GLY A 351 18.11 23.39 -18.36
C GLY A 351 17.08 22.74 -19.32
N ASN A 352 17.15 21.41 -19.50
CA ASN A 352 16.15 20.69 -20.30
C ASN A 352 14.77 20.71 -19.63
N VAL A 353 14.73 20.48 -18.31
CA VAL A 353 13.49 20.55 -17.53
C VAL A 353 12.87 21.94 -17.64
N GLN A 354 13.66 23.01 -17.51
CA GLN A 354 13.18 24.38 -17.65
C GLN A 354 12.58 24.67 -19.03
N ILE A 355 13.23 24.21 -20.11
CA ILE A 355 12.73 24.39 -21.48
C ILE A 355 11.40 23.66 -21.67
N VAL A 356 11.28 22.41 -21.19
CA VAL A 356 10.02 21.65 -21.25
C VAL A 356 8.93 22.35 -20.45
N CYS A 357 9.22 22.76 -19.22
CA CYS A 357 8.24 23.48 -18.39
C CYS A 357 7.77 24.77 -19.05
N ALA A 358 8.68 25.59 -19.57
CA ALA A 358 8.34 26.83 -20.26
C ALA A 358 7.50 26.57 -21.51
N ARG A 359 7.86 25.54 -22.32
CA ARG A 359 7.16 25.21 -23.57
C ARG A 359 5.72 24.76 -23.34
N PHE A 360 5.46 24.01 -22.28
CA PHE A 360 4.14 23.45 -21.98
C PHE A 360 3.37 24.22 -20.90
N GLY A 361 3.89 25.36 -20.43
CA GLY A 361 3.24 26.16 -19.38
C GLY A 361 3.16 25.44 -18.03
N ILE A 362 4.14 24.57 -17.74
CA ILE A 362 4.22 23.81 -16.48
C ILE A 362 4.81 24.71 -15.40
N GLU A 363 4.17 24.75 -14.24
CA GLU A 363 4.68 25.49 -13.09
C GLU A 363 6.02 24.90 -12.62
N PHE A 364 7.06 25.75 -12.59
CA PHE A 364 8.42 25.36 -12.27
C PHE A 364 8.90 26.04 -11.00
N THR A 365 9.46 25.25 -10.08
CA THR A 365 9.97 25.69 -8.79
C THR A 365 11.41 25.23 -8.58
N GLU A 366 12.17 26.01 -7.81
CA GLU A 366 13.61 25.77 -7.59
C GLU A 366 13.94 25.21 -6.21
N SER A 367 12.93 25.03 -5.36
CA SER A 367 13.11 24.50 -4.02
C SER A 367 11.88 23.75 -3.55
N ILE A 368 12.10 22.80 -2.64
CA ILE A 368 11.03 21.99 -2.06
C ILE A 368 10.02 22.85 -1.29
N GLN A 369 10.44 23.97 -0.71
CA GLN A 369 9.55 24.93 -0.05
C GLN A 369 8.61 25.62 -1.05
N LYS A 370 9.13 26.00 -2.22
CA LYS A 370 8.31 26.58 -3.30
C LYS A 370 7.36 25.53 -3.88
N LEU A 371 7.82 24.28 -4.04
CA LEU A 371 6.95 23.16 -4.42
C LEU A 371 5.80 22.98 -3.44
N LEU A 372 6.08 22.95 -2.14
CA LEU A 372 5.07 22.84 -1.09
C LEU A 372 4.04 23.97 -1.18
N GLY A 373 4.48 25.21 -1.38
CA GLY A 373 3.61 26.36 -1.57
C GLY A 373 2.70 26.20 -2.80
N ALA A 374 3.27 25.85 -3.95
CA ALA A 374 2.55 25.64 -5.21
C ALA A 374 1.50 24.52 -5.09
N VAL A 375 1.88 23.35 -4.57
CA VAL A 375 0.98 22.23 -4.33
C VAL A 375 -0.13 22.63 -3.36
N SER A 376 0.20 23.31 -2.26
CA SER A 376 -0.79 23.77 -1.27
C SER A 376 -1.81 24.75 -1.87
N ASN A 377 -1.39 25.61 -2.79
CA ASN A 377 -2.29 26.54 -3.47
C ASN A 377 -3.21 25.81 -4.45
N ARG A 378 -2.67 24.88 -5.25
CA ARG A 378 -3.47 24.08 -6.18
C ARG A 378 -4.51 23.23 -5.47
N VAL A 379 -4.18 22.64 -4.32
CA VAL A 379 -5.15 21.90 -3.52
C VAL A 379 -6.30 22.80 -3.06
N LYS A 380 -6.01 24.01 -2.56
CA LYS A 380 -7.05 24.97 -2.17
C LYS A 380 -7.95 25.36 -3.34
N GLU A 381 -7.38 25.53 -4.53
CA GLU A 381 -8.12 25.83 -5.76
C GLU A 381 -9.11 24.70 -6.11
N LEU A 382 -8.64 23.45 -6.10
CA LEU A 382 -9.45 22.27 -6.38
C LEU A 382 -10.57 22.08 -5.34
N LEU A 383 -10.27 22.27 -4.06
CA LEU A 383 -11.27 22.16 -2.99
C LEU A 383 -12.39 23.20 -3.15
N ARG A 384 -12.04 24.45 -3.48
CA ARG A 384 -13.03 25.51 -3.75
C ARG A 384 -13.89 25.20 -4.97
N GLN A 385 -13.30 24.60 -6.01
CA GLN A 385 -14.04 24.17 -7.20
C GLN A 385 -15.04 23.07 -6.85
N ASN A 386 -14.63 22.08 -6.06
CA ASN A 386 -15.50 20.97 -5.64
C ASN A 386 -16.68 21.45 -4.79
N GLU A 387 -16.48 22.44 -3.91
CA GLU A 387 -17.58 23.06 -3.13
C GLU A 387 -18.61 23.78 -4.03
N SER A 388 -18.15 24.47 -5.08
CA SER A 388 -19.02 25.23 -5.98
C SER A 388 -19.93 24.34 -6.84
N VAL A 389 -19.46 23.15 -7.22
CA VAL A 389 -20.22 22.16 -8.00
C VAL A 389 -21.35 21.55 -7.16
N VAL A 390 -21.11 21.30 -5.87
CA VAL A 390 -22.13 20.77 -4.95
C VAL A 390 -23.24 21.79 -4.68
N GLY A 391 -22.91 23.09 -4.63
CA GLY A 391 -23.89 24.18 -4.40
C GLY A 391 -24.88 24.41 -5.55
N MET A 392 -24.49 24.14 -6.80
CA MET A 392 -25.39 24.30 -7.97
C MET A 392 -26.37 23.12 -8.14
N GLY A 393 -26.03 21.92 -7.66
CA GLY A 393 -26.91 20.74 -7.74
C GLY A 393 -28.14 20.78 -6.82
N SER A 394 -28.17 21.69 -5.84
CA SER A 394 -29.26 21.78 -4.85
C SER A 394 -30.39 22.76 -5.24
N MET A 395 -30.29 23.50 -6.36
CA MET A 395 -31.31 24.47 -6.79
C MET A 395 -32.21 23.99 -7.97
N GLY A 396 -32.07 22.75 -8.43
CA GLY A 396 -32.90 22.18 -9.51
C GLY A 396 -34.10 21.41 -8.98
N GLY A 397 -35.07 22.06 -8.33
CA GLY A 397 -36.16 21.32 -7.68
C GLY A 397 -37.41 22.09 -7.28
N VAL A 398 -37.78 23.20 -7.93
CA VAL A 398 -39.16 23.71 -7.89
C VAL A 398 -39.50 24.36 -9.23
N VAL A 399 -39.97 23.55 -10.19
CA VAL A 399 -40.70 24.08 -11.35
C VAL A 399 -42.18 24.04 -10.97
N GLY A 400 -42.70 25.19 -10.55
CA GLY A 400 -44.13 25.37 -10.28
C GLY A 400 -44.92 25.26 -11.58
N ALA A 401 -45.72 24.21 -11.71
CA ALA A 401 -46.74 24.11 -12.73
C ALA A 401 -47.88 25.07 -12.37
N VAL A 402 -47.91 26.25 -12.99
CA VAL A 402 -49.10 27.10 -13.04
C VAL A 402 -49.80 26.81 -14.37
N GLY A 403 -50.86 26.01 -14.31
CA GLY A 403 -51.74 25.76 -15.45
C GLY A 403 -52.68 26.95 -15.70
N PRO A 404 -53.02 27.27 -16.96
CA PRO A 404 -54.03 28.28 -17.24
C PRO A 404 -55.44 27.67 -17.12
N VAL A 405 -56.28 28.27 -16.27
CA VAL A 405 -57.73 28.09 -16.29
C VAL A 405 -58.29 29.17 -17.22
N GLY A 406 -58.85 28.76 -18.35
CA GLY A 406 -59.59 29.63 -19.29
C GLY A 406 -60.98 29.04 -19.50
N GLU A 407 -61.98 29.80 -19.07
CA GLU A 407 -63.41 29.50 -19.03
C GLU A 407 -64.05 29.32 -20.43
N VAL A 408 -65.12 28.53 -20.45
CA VAL A 408 -66.13 28.50 -21.52
C VAL A 408 -67.39 29.18 -20.98
N GLY A 409 -67.91 30.19 -21.68
CA GLY A 409 -69.18 30.82 -21.31
C GLY A 409 -69.69 31.85 -22.33
N VAL A 410 -70.66 31.37 -23.13
CA VAL A 410 -71.62 32.06 -24.04
C VAL A 410 -71.12 32.50 -25.41
#